data_AF-A0A017H8S4-F1
#
_entry.id   AF-A0A017H8S4-F1
#
_cell.length_a   1.000
_cell.length_b   1.000
_cell.length_c   1.000
_cell.angle_alpha   90.00
_cell.angle_beta   90.00
_cell.angle_gamma   90.00
#
_symmetry.space_group_name_H-M   'P 1'
#
loop_
_entity.id
_entity.type
_entity.pdbx_description
1 polymer ?
#
loop_
_entity_poly.entity_id
_entity_poly.type
_entity_poly.pdbx_seq_one_letter_code
_entity_poly.pdbx_strand_id
1 'polypeptide(L)'
;MKTLDVAEAARIIEAMGGGITGPDVVETIDLKGVQAAMLKRGILYIAGTNEFSDWFEFNFDFIHDRAPDAHGFRMAAGDSGALWHAGFLEHARIVFAFAKPQKPAFIIGHSLGGASAQIVGASLGVPSLAFGSPRTHLGSAPFAKEGFVLNICRTDDTLCHLPPRFFGFRHIGSVHWLSPPAGEVEEGHSIGSYADLLEQGPLPATFPASWPPTA
;
A
#
# COMPACT_ATOMS: atom_id res chain seq x y z
N MET A 1 -12.83 10.77 17.21
CA MET A 1 -11.63 10.50 16.38
C MET A 1 -12.07 10.57 14.93
N LYS A 2 -11.29 11.16 14.01
CA LYS A 2 -11.66 11.15 12.58
C LYS A 2 -11.45 9.74 12.05
N THR A 3 -12.35 9.27 11.19
CA THR A 3 -12.23 8.00 10.45
C THR A 3 -12.38 8.26 8.96
N LEU A 4 -11.87 7.33 8.14
CA LEU A 4 -12.05 7.32 6.69
C LEU A 4 -12.74 6.02 6.32
N ASP A 5 -13.81 6.11 5.53
CA ASP A 5 -14.51 4.93 5.02
C ASP A 5 -13.61 4.16 4.04
N VAL A 6 -13.62 2.82 4.12
CA VAL A 6 -12.70 1.98 3.35
C VAL A 6 -13.09 1.95 1.87
N ALA A 7 -14.38 1.94 1.54
CA ALA A 7 -14.84 2.00 0.15
C ALA A 7 -14.58 3.40 -0.44
N GLU A 8 -14.82 4.45 0.34
CA GLU A 8 -14.48 5.83 -0.03
C GLU A 8 -12.99 5.96 -0.37
N ALA A 9 -12.09 5.40 0.45
CA ALA A 9 -10.66 5.42 0.18
C ALA A 9 -10.29 4.73 -1.14
N ALA A 10 -10.91 3.59 -1.44
CA ALA A 10 -10.68 2.89 -2.71
C ALA A 10 -11.15 3.74 -3.91
N ARG A 11 -12.33 4.37 -3.82
CA ARG A 11 -12.85 5.27 -4.86
C ARG A 11 -12.01 6.54 -5.04
N ILE A 12 -11.42 7.08 -3.97
CA ILE A 12 -10.47 8.19 -4.09
C ILE A 12 -9.25 7.75 -4.90
N ILE A 13 -8.65 6.59 -4.59
CA ILE A 13 -7.49 6.07 -5.34
C ILE A 13 -7.87 5.84 -6.81
N GLU A 14 -9.02 5.24 -7.08
CA GLU A 14 -9.53 5.01 -8.43
C GLU A 14 -9.71 6.32 -9.20
N ALA A 15 -10.34 7.33 -8.59
CA ALA A 15 -10.56 8.63 -9.21
C ALA A 15 -9.25 9.39 -9.53
N MET A 16 -8.20 9.16 -8.73
CA MET A 16 -6.87 9.70 -9.03
C MET A 16 -6.23 9.03 -10.26
N GLY A 17 -6.65 7.80 -10.62
CA GLY A 17 -6.26 7.11 -11.85
C GLY A 17 -4.75 6.91 -12.01
N GLY A 18 -4.02 6.75 -10.91
CA GLY A 18 -2.55 6.68 -10.90
C GLY A 18 -1.85 8.04 -11.06
N GLY A 19 -2.58 9.12 -11.37
CA GLY A 19 -2.04 10.47 -11.44
C GLY A 19 -1.99 11.17 -10.07
N ILE A 20 -1.43 12.38 -10.07
CA ILE A 20 -1.32 13.26 -8.88
C ILE A 20 -1.94 14.64 -9.11
N THR A 21 -2.81 14.77 -10.11
CA THR A 21 -3.50 16.01 -10.45
C THR A 21 -5.01 15.85 -10.22
N GLY A 22 -5.68 16.94 -9.86
CA GLY A 22 -7.12 16.91 -9.61
C GLY A 22 -7.60 18.12 -8.80
N PRO A 23 -8.92 18.35 -8.73
CA PRO A 23 -9.50 19.52 -8.05
C PRO A 23 -9.31 19.52 -6.53
N ASP A 24 -8.98 18.36 -5.94
CA ASP A 24 -8.78 18.19 -4.51
C ASP A 24 -7.31 18.06 -4.10
N VAL A 25 -6.39 18.13 -5.05
CA VAL A 25 -4.95 18.13 -4.80
C VAL A 25 -4.52 19.48 -4.23
N VAL A 26 -3.81 19.45 -3.10
CA VAL A 26 -3.29 20.63 -2.40
C VAL A 26 -1.79 20.77 -2.65
N GLU A 27 -1.05 19.67 -2.56
CA GLU A 27 0.40 19.64 -2.77
C GLU A 27 0.82 18.29 -3.33
N THR A 28 1.90 18.24 -4.09
CA THR A 28 2.37 17.02 -4.75
C THR A 28 3.87 16.85 -4.62
N ILE A 29 4.31 15.61 -4.79
CA ILE A 29 5.68 15.26 -5.08
C ILE A 29 5.71 14.33 -6.29
N ASP A 30 6.61 14.64 -7.22
CA ASP A 30 7.01 13.77 -8.32
C ASP A 30 8.55 13.78 -8.36
N LEU A 31 9.15 12.76 -7.76
CA LEU A 31 10.60 12.70 -7.60
C LEU A 31 11.09 11.27 -7.73
N LYS A 32 11.97 11.02 -8.70
CA LYS A 32 12.60 9.70 -8.92
C LYS A 32 11.58 8.56 -9.07
N GLY A 33 10.48 8.81 -9.79
CA GLY A 33 9.41 7.83 -9.98
C GLY A 33 8.48 7.66 -8.78
N VAL A 34 8.70 8.41 -7.69
CA VAL A 34 7.76 8.47 -6.56
C VAL A 34 6.76 9.58 -6.82
N GLN A 35 5.49 9.21 -6.89
CA GLN A 35 4.37 10.14 -7.06
C GLN A 35 3.43 10.06 -5.87
N ALA A 36 3.16 11.21 -5.23
CA ALA A 36 2.18 11.32 -4.16
C ALA A 36 1.53 12.71 -4.14
N ALA A 37 0.32 12.78 -3.61
CA ALA A 37 -0.45 14.01 -3.47
C ALA A 37 -1.05 14.13 -2.07
N MET A 38 -0.92 15.29 -1.46
CA MET A 38 -1.74 15.71 -0.34
C MET A 38 -3.07 16.21 -0.88
N LEU A 39 -4.16 15.59 -0.48
CA LEU A 39 -5.51 15.97 -0.86
C LEU A 39 -6.16 16.82 0.24
N LYS A 40 -7.26 17.50 -0.12
CA LYS A 40 -8.19 18.10 0.86
C LYS A 40 -8.59 17.07 1.91
N ARG A 41 -9.00 17.55 3.08
CA ARG A 41 -9.27 16.74 4.30
C ARG A 41 -8.02 16.08 4.92
N GLY A 42 -6.82 16.35 4.39
CA GLY A 42 -5.55 15.87 4.95
C GLY A 42 -5.30 14.40 4.62
N ILE A 43 -5.70 13.95 3.44
CA ILE A 43 -5.47 12.59 2.96
C ILE A 43 -4.21 12.60 2.11
N LEU A 44 -3.18 11.85 2.50
CA LEU A 44 -2.04 11.57 1.65
C LEU A 44 -2.40 10.40 0.73
N TYR A 45 -2.53 10.69 -0.56
CA TYR A 45 -2.61 9.69 -1.61
C TYR A 45 -1.19 9.37 -2.13
N ILE A 46 -0.86 8.08 -2.20
CA ILE A 46 0.40 7.60 -2.79
C ILE A 46 0.05 6.83 -4.05
N ALA A 47 0.54 7.31 -5.19
CA ALA A 47 0.26 6.68 -6.47
C ALA A 47 0.93 5.29 -6.53
N GLY A 48 0.28 4.38 -7.27
CA GLY A 48 0.98 3.21 -7.80
C GLY A 48 1.93 3.64 -8.93
N THR A 49 2.70 2.70 -9.48
CA THR A 49 3.46 2.95 -10.71
C THR A 49 2.66 2.46 -11.92
N ASN A 50 2.74 3.19 -13.04
CA ASN A 50 2.18 2.79 -14.33
C ASN A 50 3.04 1.74 -15.05
N GLU A 51 4.27 1.51 -14.58
CA GLU A 51 5.24 0.53 -15.11
C GLU A 51 5.51 -0.55 -14.04
N PHE A 52 4.46 -0.98 -13.35
CA PHE A 52 4.57 -1.87 -12.19
C PHE A 52 5.21 -3.22 -12.53
N SER A 53 4.92 -3.80 -13.70
CA SER A 53 5.57 -5.04 -14.16
C SER A 53 7.08 -4.90 -14.19
N ASP A 54 7.59 -3.81 -14.75
CA ASP A 54 9.01 -3.61 -14.99
C ASP A 54 9.74 -3.29 -13.68
N TRP A 55 9.12 -2.50 -12.80
CA TRP A 55 9.63 -2.27 -11.45
C TRP A 55 9.62 -3.55 -10.63
N PHE A 56 8.56 -4.36 -10.74
CA PHE A 56 8.41 -5.60 -10.00
C PHE A 56 9.40 -6.66 -10.50
N GLU A 57 9.54 -6.86 -11.80
CA GLU A 57 10.58 -7.72 -12.38
C GLU A 57 11.96 -7.24 -11.94
N PHE A 58 12.28 -5.95 -12.00
CA PHE A 58 13.57 -5.45 -11.51
C PHE A 58 13.81 -5.72 -10.00
N ASN A 59 12.76 -5.73 -9.18
CA ASN A 59 12.85 -6.00 -7.74
C ASN A 59 12.78 -7.50 -7.40
N PHE A 60 12.24 -8.35 -8.26
CA PHE A 60 12.00 -9.77 -8.01
C PHE A 60 12.66 -10.71 -9.03
N ASP A 61 13.47 -10.21 -9.97
CA ASP A 61 14.19 -11.04 -10.93
C ASP A 61 15.33 -11.80 -10.24
N PHE A 62 15.20 -13.13 -10.24
CA PHE A 62 16.16 -14.08 -9.71
C PHE A 62 16.86 -14.90 -10.81
N ILE A 63 16.52 -14.72 -12.11
CA ILE A 63 16.93 -15.64 -13.18
C ILE A 63 17.58 -14.85 -14.35
N HIS A 64 18.92 -14.79 -14.30
CA HIS A 64 19.91 -14.47 -15.37
C HIS A 64 20.38 -13.02 -15.57
N ASP A 65 21.68 -12.79 -15.30
CA ASP A 65 22.72 -12.13 -16.12
C ASP A 65 22.44 -10.78 -16.84
N ARG A 66 21.33 -10.08 -16.59
CA ARG A 66 20.98 -8.86 -17.35
C ARG A 66 20.90 -7.55 -16.56
N ALA A 67 21.03 -7.56 -15.24
CA ALA A 67 21.11 -6.33 -14.46
C ALA A 67 22.05 -6.49 -13.24
N PRO A 68 23.27 -5.91 -13.25
CA PRO A 68 24.15 -5.90 -12.07
C PRO A 68 23.58 -5.14 -10.86
N ASP A 69 22.43 -4.44 -11.04
CA ASP A 69 21.79 -3.58 -10.04
C ASP A 69 20.43 -4.08 -9.53
N ALA A 70 19.96 -5.28 -9.91
CA ALA A 70 18.68 -5.82 -9.45
C ALA A 70 18.62 -5.95 -7.91
N HIS A 71 17.49 -5.55 -7.30
CA HIS A 71 17.39 -5.53 -5.85
C HIS A 71 17.03 -6.90 -5.24
N GLY A 72 16.34 -7.81 -5.93
CA GLY A 72 15.88 -9.07 -5.34
C GLY A 72 15.15 -8.89 -3.99
N PHE A 73 15.15 -9.92 -3.13
CA PHE A 73 14.64 -9.81 -1.74
C PHE A 73 15.60 -9.03 -0.81
N ARG A 74 16.40 -8.08 -1.30
CA ARG A 74 17.31 -7.30 -0.46
C ARG A 74 16.51 -6.61 0.64
N MET A 75 17.07 -6.68 1.84
CA MET A 75 16.48 -6.06 3.01
C MET A 75 17.30 -4.83 3.41
N ALA A 76 16.59 -3.84 3.95
CA ALA A 76 17.20 -2.68 4.57
C ALA A 76 16.50 -2.38 5.88
N ALA A 77 17.30 -1.99 6.89
CA ALA A 77 16.75 -1.51 8.15
C ALA A 77 16.17 -0.10 7.96
N GLY A 78 14.94 0.09 8.46
CA GLY A 78 14.39 1.41 8.71
C GLY A 78 14.93 1.99 10.03
N ASP A 79 14.61 3.26 10.30
CA ASP A 79 15.10 3.97 11.50
C ASP A 79 14.65 3.32 12.82
N SER A 80 13.54 2.57 12.80
CA SER A 80 13.04 1.79 13.96
C SER A 80 13.77 0.47 14.19
N GLY A 81 14.70 0.09 13.30
CA GLY A 81 15.33 -1.24 13.27
C GLY A 81 14.49 -2.32 12.59
N ALA A 82 13.24 -2.02 12.20
CA ALA A 82 12.43 -2.94 11.40
C ALA A 82 13.09 -3.21 10.04
N LEU A 83 13.06 -4.46 9.60
CA LEU A 83 13.64 -4.90 8.32
C LEU A 83 12.57 -4.89 7.24
N TRP A 84 12.84 -4.15 6.17
CA TRP A 84 11.91 -3.95 5.06
C TRP A 84 12.53 -4.45 3.77
N HIS A 85 11.69 -4.80 2.79
CA HIS A 85 12.13 -4.92 1.41
C HIS A 85 12.76 -3.60 0.94
N ALA A 86 13.98 -3.65 0.40
CA ALA A 86 14.78 -2.47 0.11
C ALA A 86 14.10 -1.52 -0.88
N GLY A 87 13.54 -2.05 -1.99
CA GLY A 87 12.83 -1.24 -2.98
C GLY A 87 11.59 -0.52 -2.43
N PHE A 88 10.77 -1.21 -1.62
CA PHE A 88 9.62 -0.57 -0.97
C PHE A 88 10.05 0.48 0.04
N LEU A 89 11.14 0.24 0.78
CA LEU A 89 11.68 1.21 1.74
C LEU A 89 12.23 2.46 1.05
N GLU A 90 12.90 2.32 -0.09
CA GLU A 90 13.42 3.46 -0.86
C GLU A 90 12.28 4.38 -1.32
N HIS A 91 11.24 3.80 -1.93
CA HIS A 91 10.05 4.55 -2.32
C HIS A 91 9.40 5.22 -1.09
N ALA A 92 9.20 4.47 0.00
CA ALA A 92 8.59 4.98 1.22
C ALA A 92 9.39 6.11 1.90
N ARG A 93 10.72 6.16 1.76
CA ARG A 93 11.55 7.23 2.33
C ARG A 93 11.28 8.59 1.70
N ILE A 94 11.09 8.62 0.38
CA ILE A 94 10.75 9.86 -0.35
C ILE A 94 9.35 10.33 0.07
N VAL A 95 8.38 9.40 0.10
CA VAL A 95 7.02 9.70 0.57
C VAL A 95 7.04 10.19 2.03
N PHE A 96 7.82 9.56 2.90
CA PHE A 96 7.93 9.96 4.31
C PHE A 96 8.47 11.38 4.46
N ALA A 97 9.53 11.73 3.71
CA ALA A 97 10.11 13.07 3.74
C ALA A 97 9.11 14.14 3.31
N PHE A 98 8.28 13.84 2.30
CA PHE A 98 7.19 14.70 1.86
C PHE A 98 6.04 14.76 2.89
N ALA A 99 5.61 13.63 3.45
CA ALA A 99 4.44 13.53 4.31
C ALA A 99 4.65 14.11 5.71
N LYS A 100 5.85 13.96 6.28
CA LYS A 100 6.17 14.36 7.66
C LYS A 100 5.85 15.83 7.99
N PRO A 101 6.25 16.83 7.19
CA PRO A 101 5.89 18.23 7.46
C PRO A 101 4.39 18.51 7.28
N GLN A 102 3.70 17.76 6.41
CA GLN A 102 2.29 17.95 6.07
C GLN A 102 1.30 17.46 7.13
N LYS A 103 1.73 16.51 7.99
CA LYS A 103 0.91 15.91 9.05
C LYS A 103 -0.45 15.38 8.53
N PRO A 104 -0.44 14.41 7.59
CA PRO A 104 -1.67 13.82 7.07
C PRO A 104 -2.54 13.25 8.20
N ALA A 105 -3.85 13.39 8.04
CA ALA A 105 -4.84 12.73 8.89
C ALA A 105 -5.00 11.25 8.50
N PHE A 106 -4.85 10.94 7.20
CA PHE A 106 -4.96 9.58 6.65
C PHE A 106 -3.93 9.39 5.54
N ILE A 107 -3.54 8.13 5.31
CA ILE A 107 -2.71 7.74 4.16
C ILE A 107 -3.45 6.65 3.40
N ILE A 108 -3.51 6.76 2.08
CA ILE A 108 -4.13 5.78 1.20
C ILE A 108 -3.17 5.45 0.05
N GLY A 109 -3.14 4.20 -0.37
CA GLY A 109 -2.33 3.79 -1.51
C GLY A 109 -2.70 2.41 -2.02
N HIS A 110 -2.44 2.18 -3.30
CA HIS A 110 -2.67 0.91 -3.99
C HIS A 110 -1.36 0.37 -4.56
N SER A 111 -1.20 -0.96 -4.59
CA SER A 111 -0.02 -1.62 -5.17
C SER A 111 1.29 -1.14 -4.53
N LEU A 112 2.24 -0.59 -5.30
CA LEU A 112 3.45 0.07 -4.79
C LEU A 112 3.14 1.22 -3.81
N GLY A 113 2.12 2.01 -4.09
CA GLY A 113 1.63 3.06 -3.19
C GLY A 113 1.10 2.48 -1.89
N GLY A 114 0.46 1.30 -1.93
CA GLY A 114 0.04 0.55 -0.76
C GLY A 114 1.23 0.07 0.08
N ALA A 115 2.31 -0.39 -0.56
CA ALA A 115 3.53 -0.82 0.13
C ALA A 115 4.15 0.36 0.92
N SER A 116 4.14 1.53 0.30
CA SER A 116 4.59 2.75 0.96
C SER A 116 3.63 3.22 2.05
N ALA A 117 2.31 3.07 1.85
CA ALA A 117 1.31 3.39 2.88
C ALA A 117 1.53 2.55 4.15
N GLN A 118 1.88 1.27 4.03
CA GLN A 118 2.27 0.44 5.17
C GLN A 118 3.45 1.08 5.93
N ILE A 119 4.57 1.29 5.25
CA ILE A 119 5.82 1.74 5.88
C ILE A 119 5.68 3.16 6.46
N VAL A 120 5.13 4.10 5.69
CA VAL A 120 4.97 5.50 6.10
C VAL A 120 3.93 5.62 7.22
N GLY A 121 2.83 4.89 7.12
CA GLY A 121 1.77 4.83 8.11
C GLY A 121 2.26 4.41 9.49
N ALA A 122 2.96 3.28 9.56
CA ALA A 122 3.55 2.81 10.80
C ALA A 122 4.64 3.76 11.33
N SER A 123 5.45 4.35 10.43
CA SER A 123 6.52 5.27 10.83
C SER A 123 5.97 6.55 11.48
N LEU A 124 4.94 7.15 10.88
CA LEU A 124 4.31 8.37 11.38
C LEU A 124 3.30 8.11 12.50
N GLY A 125 2.71 6.91 12.59
CA GLY A 125 1.57 6.64 13.45
C GLY A 125 0.30 7.31 12.92
N VAL A 126 0.09 7.24 11.61
CA VAL A 126 -1.06 7.82 10.91
C VAL A 126 -1.93 6.69 10.37
N PRO A 127 -3.26 6.73 10.57
CA PRO A 127 -4.16 5.72 10.02
C PRO A 127 -3.98 5.56 8.51
N SER A 128 -3.69 4.33 8.07
CA SER A 128 -3.29 4.04 6.70
C SER A 128 -4.07 2.87 6.12
N LEU A 129 -4.54 3.03 4.88
CA LEU A 129 -5.29 2.05 4.11
C LEU A 129 -4.46 1.64 2.89
N ALA A 130 -4.02 0.39 2.87
CA ALA A 130 -3.19 -0.17 1.81
C ALA A 130 -3.98 -1.23 1.02
N PHE A 131 -4.27 -0.94 -0.24
CA PHE A 131 -5.01 -1.83 -1.14
C PHE A 131 -4.05 -2.58 -2.07
N GLY A 132 -4.31 -3.85 -2.35
CA GLY A 132 -3.51 -4.62 -3.31
C GLY A 132 -2.02 -4.64 -2.97
N SER A 133 -1.67 -4.48 -1.70
CA SER A 133 -0.29 -4.19 -1.33
C SER A 133 0.55 -5.47 -1.22
N PRO A 134 1.81 -5.47 -1.67
CA PRO A 134 2.73 -6.57 -1.38
C PRO A 134 3.17 -6.60 0.09
N ARG A 135 3.85 -7.67 0.48
CA ARG A 135 4.43 -7.84 1.83
C ARG A 135 5.70 -7.01 1.95
N THR A 136 5.75 -6.12 2.94
CA THR A 136 6.85 -5.14 3.05
C THR A 136 7.87 -5.50 4.10
N HIS A 137 7.48 -6.23 5.15
CA HIS A 137 8.26 -6.42 6.37
C HIS A 137 8.78 -7.84 6.50
N LEU A 138 10.05 -7.99 6.88
CA LEU A 138 10.66 -9.25 7.24
C LEU A 138 10.60 -9.48 8.76
N GLY A 139 9.96 -10.56 9.18
CA GLY A 139 9.90 -10.99 10.58
C GLY A 139 8.49 -11.12 11.11
N SER A 140 8.31 -11.89 12.18
CA SER A 140 7.01 -12.27 12.73
C SER A 140 6.52 -11.39 13.88
N ALA A 141 7.42 -10.70 14.58
CA ALA A 141 7.07 -9.92 15.74
C ALA A 141 6.39 -8.59 15.35
N PRO A 142 5.31 -8.19 16.04
CA PRO A 142 4.75 -6.86 15.88
C PRO A 142 5.69 -5.79 16.44
N PHE A 143 5.65 -4.58 15.87
CA PHE A 143 6.41 -3.43 16.38
C PHE A 143 5.52 -2.20 16.58
N ALA A 144 6.09 -1.17 17.23
CA ALA A 144 5.35 0.02 17.59
C ALA A 144 4.65 0.65 16.38
N LYS A 145 3.38 1.04 16.57
CA LYS A 145 2.52 1.72 15.59
C LYS A 145 2.15 0.93 14.34
N GLU A 146 2.53 -0.35 14.21
CA GLU A 146 2.07 -1.14 13.06
C GLU A 146 0.54 -1.28 13.01
N GLY A 147 -0.13 -1.20 14.18
CA GLY A 147 -1.59 -1.23 14.29
C GLY A 147 -2.32 -0.01 13.71
N PHE A 148 -1.61 0.98 13.16
CA PHE A 148 -2.21 2.08 12.38
C PHE A 148 -2.49 1.71 10.92
N VAL A 149 -2.03 0.54 10.48
CA VAL A 149 -2.13 0.09 9.10
C VAL A 149 -3.23 -0.96 8.95
N LEU A 150 -4.09 -0.75 7.97
CA LEU A 150 -5.07 -1.73 7.49
C LEU A 150 -4.73 -2.08 6.04
N ASN A 151 -4.46 -3.35 5.78
CA ASN A 151 -4.26 -3.91 4.45
C ASN A 151 -5.54 -4.58 3.98
N ILE A 152 -5.96 -4.24 2.77
CA ILE A 152 -7.06 -4.88 2.07
C ILE A 152 -6.46 -5.60 0.88
N CYS A 153 -6.53 -6.92 0.90
CA CYS A 153 -5.99 -7.80 -0.13
C CYS A 153 -7.13 -8.62 -0.73
N ARG A 154 -7.02 -9.00 -2.00
CA ARG A 154 -7.90 -10.02 -2.59
C ARG A 154 -7.17 -11.36 -2.67
N THR A 155 -7.92 -12.46 -2.57
CA THR A 155 -7.33 -13.81 -2.61
C THR A 155 -6.74 -14.17 -3.98
N ASP A 156 -7.29 -13.61 -5.06
CA ASP A 156 -6.88 -13.78 -6.45
C ASP A 156 -5.83 -12.75 -6.92
N ASP A 157 -5.51 -11.75 -6.10
CA ASP A 157 -4.44 -10.79 -6.37
C ASP A 157 -3.07 -11.40 -6.00
N THR A 158 -2.30 -11.78 -7.02
CA THR A 158 -0.98 -12.43 -6.89
C THR A 158 0.04 -11.55 -6.16
N LEU A 159 -0.07 -10.23 -6.24
CA LEU A 159 0.89 -9.28 -5.67
C LEU A 159 0.75 -9.19 -4.15
N CYS A 160 -0.46 -9.38 -3.63
CA CYS A 160 -0.68 -9.56 -2.20
C CYS A 160 0.06 -10.80 -1.65
N HIS A 161 0.46 -11.72 -2.53
CA HIS A 161 1.21 -12.93 -2.17
C HIS A 161 2.72 -12.82 -2.31
N LEU A 162 3.24 -11.64 -2.63
CA LEU A 162 4.67 -11.42 -2.85
C LEU A 162 5.24 -10.35 -1.92
N PRO A 163 6.50 -10.46 -1.48
CA PRO A 163 7.32 -11.67 -1.43
C PRO A 163 6.64 -12.88 -0.75
N PRO A 164 7.04 -14.13 -1.05
CA PRO A 164 6.45 -15.31 -0.41
C PRO A 164 6.65 -15.36 1.11
N ARG A 165 5.62 -15.80 1.84
CA ARG A 165 5.65 -15.88 3.33
C ARG A 165 6.75 -16.79 3.87
N PHE A 166 7.13 -17.84 3.13
CA PHE A 166 8.16 -18.78 3.58
C PHE A 166 9.57 -18.17 3.63
N PHE A 167 9.78 -17.01 2.99
CA PHE A 167 10.97 -16.18 3.18
C PHE A 167 10.88 -15.24 4.39
N GLY A 168 9.82 -15.31 5.19
CA GLY A 168 9.64 -14.52 6.41
C GLY A 168 8.97 -13.15 6.19
N PHE A 169 8.52 -12.85 4.97
CA PHE A 169 7.82 -11.61 4.67
C PHE A 169 6.35 -11.64 5.10
N ARG A 170 5.87 -10.50 5.59
CA ARG A 170 4.47 -10.26 5.96
C ARG A 170 4.03 -8.84 5.63
N HIS A 171 2.72 -8.66 5.55
CA HIS A 171 2.09 -7.35 5.76
C HIS A 171 2.18 -6.97 7.24
N ILE A 172 2.14 -5.67 7.52
CA ILE A 172 2.10 -5.14 8.90
C ILE A 172 0.70 -4.66 9.27
N GLY A 173 0.39 -4.64 10.56
CA GLY A 173 -0.94 -4.20 11.02
C GLY A 173 -2.03 -5.23 10.70
N SER A 174 -3.25 -4.73 10.47
CA SER A 174 -4.41 -5.59 10.17
C SER A 174 -4.42 -5.99 8.69
N VAL A 175 -4.86 -7.21 8.39
CA VAL A 175 -4.97 -7.71 7.01
C VAL A 175 -6.33 -8.35 6.81
N HIS A 176 -7.11 -7.84 5.86
CA HIS A 176 -8.39 -8.41 5.47
C HIS A 176 -8.29 -8.93 4.04
N TRP A 177 -8.63 -10.19 3.86
CA TRP A 177 -8.66 -10.86 2.56
C TRP A 177 -10.10 -10.88 2.05
N LEU A 178 -10.33 -10.26 0.89
CA LEU A 178 -11.57 -10.28 0.16
C LEU A 178 -11.55 -11.48 -0.81
N SER A 179 -12.67 -12.17 -0.93
CA SER A 179 -12.84 -13.26 -1.88
C SER A 179 -13.82 -12.82 -2.96
N PRO A 180 -13.38 -12.66 -4.22
CA PRO A 180 -14.30 -12.35 -5.30
C PRO A 180 -15.27 -13.52 -5.55
N PRO A 181 -16.46 -13.25 -6.13
CA PRO A 181 -17.37 -14.29 -6.59
C PRO A 181 -16.71 -15.24 -7.59
N ALA A 182 -17.13 -16.51 -7.58
CA ALA A 182 -16.62 -17.50 -8.52
C ALA A 182 -16.96 -17.12 -9.97
N GLY A 183 -15.96 -17.12 -10.86
CA GLY A 183 -16.14 -16.89 -12.30
C GLY A 183 -15.57 -15.57 -12.83
N GLU A 184 -15.06 -14.69 -11.96
CA GLU A 184 -14.22 -13.56 -12.38
C GLU A 184 -12.80 -14.07 -12.68
N VAL A 185 -12.36 -13.94 -13.94
CA VAL A 185 -11.06 -14.45 -14.45
C VAL A 185 -10.03 -13.32 -14.62
N GLU A 186 -10.40 -12.08 -14.30
CA GLU A 186 -9.48 -10.95 -14.41
C GLU A 186 -8.47 -10.96 -13.26
N GLU A 187 -7.23 -10.56 -13.54
CA GLU A 187 -6.20 -10.41 -12.52
C GLU A 187 -6.66 -9.30 -11.56
N GLY A 188 -7.18 -9.70 -10.39
CA GLY A 188 -7.95 -8.85 -9.46
C GLY A 188 -7.18 -7.70 -8.81
N HIS A 189 -6.05 -7.27 -9.39
CA HIS A 189 -5.17 -6.24 -8.89
C HIS A 189 -5.63 -4.81 -9.23
N SER A 190 -6.71 -4.60 -10.00
CA SER A 190 -7.17 -3.24 -10.27
C SER A 190 -7.86 -2.63 -9.04
N ILE A 191 -7.60 -1.36 -8.73
CA ILE A 191 -8.27 -0.69 -7.60
C ILE A 191 -9.80 -0.61 -7.78
N GLY A 192 -10.29 -0.52 -9.02
CA GLY A 192 -11.73 -0.55 -9.30
C GLY A 192 -12.36 -1.86 -8.84
N SER A 193 -11.69 -2.99 -9.11
CA SER A 193 -12.12 -4.31 -8.66
C SER A 193 -12.13 -4.45 -7.12
N TYR A 194 -11.26 -3.72 -6.41
CA TYR A 194 -11.35 -3.62 -4.95
C TYR A 194 -12.54 -2.77 -4.52
N ALA A 195 -12.74 -1.60 -5.13
CA ALA A 195 -13.83 -0.70 -4.80
C ALA A 195 -15.21 -1.36 -5.01
N ASP A 196 -15.38 -2.08 -6.11
CA ASP A 196 -16.62 -2.80 -6.41
C ASP A 196 -16.91 -3.90 -5.37
N LEU A 197 -15.91 -4.68 -4.96
CA LEU A 197 -16.08 -5.67 -3.89
C LEU A 197 -16.40 -5.04 -2.53
N LEU A 198 -15.84 -3.86 -2.23
CA LEU A 198 -16.10 -3.16 -0.98
C LEU A 198 -17.53 -2.61 -0.91
N GLU A 199 -18.10 -2.23 -2.05
CA GLU A 199 -19.46 -1.68 -2.13
C GLU A 199 -20.54 -2.75 -2.29
N GLN A 200 -20.24 -3.82 -3.04
CA GLN A 200 -21.24 -4.77 -3.53
C GLN A 200 -20.94 -6.22 -3.12
N GLY A 201 -19.71 -6.52 -2.71
CA GLY A 201 -19.27 -7.87 -2.38
C GLY A 201 -19.71 -8.33 -1.00
N PRO A 202 -19.77 -9.66 -0.78
CA PRO A 202 -19.97 -10.20 0.56
C PRO A 202 -18.71 -9.94 1.41
N LEU A 203 -18.80 -8.95 2.31
CA LEU A 203 -17.72 -8.65 3.24
C LEU A 203 -17.79 -9.56 4.47
N PRO A 204 -16.64 -10.00 5.02
CA PRO A 204 -16.60 -10.68 6.30
C PRO A 204 -17.27 -9.84 7.40
N ALA A 205 -17.98 -10.49 8.33
CA ALA A 205 -18.64 -9.78 9.44
C ALA A 205 -17.66 -8.96 10.32
N THR A 206 -16.38 -9.34 10.32
CA THR A 206 -15.31 -8.64 11.04
C THR A 206 -14.63 -7.54 10.21
N PHE A 207 -15.09 -7.27 8.99
CA PHE A 207 -14.50 -6.26 8.12
C PHE A 207 -14.79 -4.85 8.66
N PRO A 208 -13.76 -3.99 8.84
CA PRO A 208 -13.97 -2.63 9.31
C PRO A 208 -14.49 -1.74 8.17
N ALA A 209 -15.69 -1.16 8.33
CA ALA A 209 -16.24 -0.21 7.36
C ALA A 209 -15.43 1.10 7.28
N SER A 210 -14.78 1.50 8.37
CA SER A 210 -13.92 2.69 8.41
C SER A 210 -12.66 2.45 9.22
N TRP A 211 -11.63 3.26 8.97
CA TRP A 211 -10.33 3.17 9.63
C TRP A 211 -9.88 4.52 10.22
N PRO A 212 -9.33 4.56 11.45
CA PRO A 212 -9.31 3.47 12.43
C PRO A 212 -10.76 3.08 12.84
N PRO A 213 -10.99 1.87 13.36
CA PRO A 213 -12.35 1.42 13.68
C PRO A 213 -12.93 2.27 14.81
N THR A 214 -14.21 2.63 14.70
CA THR A 214 -14.94 3.24 15.82
C THR A 214 -15.12 2.19 16.91
N ALA A 215 -14.75 2.55 18.14
CA ALA A 215 -15.01 1.73 19.33
C ALA A 215 -16.52 1.55 19.57
#